data_AF-A0A3M1B686-F1
#
_entry.id   AF-A0A3M1B686-F1
#
_cell.length_a   1.000
_cell.length_b   1.000
_cell.length_c   1.000
_cell.angle_alpha   90.00
_cell.angle_beta   90.00
_cell.angle_gamma   90.00
#
_symmetry.space_group_name_H-M   'P 1'
#
loop_
_entity.id
_entity.type
_entity.pdbx_description
1 polymer ?
#
loop_
_entity_poly.entity_id
_entity_poly.type
_entity_poly.pdbx_seq_one_letter_code
_entity_poly.pdbx_strand_id
1 'polypeptide(L)' 'MKKYPLYLLLSLTLLASPSLADILYLKNNKILRGKIQKKGKWIYIQTKYGTLKFHQSQVLSIQYSTPQK' A
#
# COMPACT_ATOMS: atom_id res chain seq x y z
N MET A 1 -45.29 20.73 17.61
CA MET A 1 -44.19 19.84 18.09
C MET A 1 -43.93 18.79 17.02
N LYS A 2 -42.90 19.01 16.17
CA LYS A 2 -42.55 18.11 15.06
C LYS A 2 -41.53 17.08 15.58
N LYS A 3 -41.91 15.80 15.59
CA LYS A 3 -41.05 14.68 15.98
C LYS A 3 -40.24 14.25 14.76
N TYR A 4 -38.92 14.46 14.79
CA TYR A 4 -38.01 13.93 13.77
C TYR A 4 -37.63 12.49 14.15
N PRO A 5 -37.69 11.52 13.22
CA PRO A 5 -37.40 10.14 13.53
C PRO A 5 -35.89 9.93 13.73
N LEU A 6 -35.58 9.30 14.87
CA LEU A 6 -34.28 8.93 15.42
C LEU A 6 -33.58 7.80 14.63
N TYR A 7 -33.57 7.86 13.29
CA TYR A 7 -33.01 6.81 12.44
C TYR A 7 -32.21 7.39 11.29
N LEU A 8 -31.08 8.05 11.57
CA LEU A 8 -30.15 8.43 10.49
C LEU A 8 -28.71 8.65 10.96
N LEU A 9 -28.30 7.94 12.01
CA LEU A 9 -26.94 8.06 12.57
C LEU A 9 -26.35 6.69 12.91
N LEU A 10 -26.79 5.63 12.24
CA LEU A 10 -26.05 4.36 12.23
C LEU A 10 -24.97 4.43 11.15
N SER A 11 -24.04 5.35 11.42
CA SER A 11 -22.61 5.20 11.23
C SER A 11 -22.22 4.10 10.26
N LEU A 12 -22.15 4.54 9.02
CA LEU A 12 -21.21 4.13 7.98
C LEU A 12 -19.79 3.98 8.57
N THR A 13 -19.53 2.94 9.36
CA THR A 13 -18.18 2.51 9.71
C THR A 13 -17.61 1.88 8.46
N LEU A 14 -17.16 2.78 7.60
CA LEU A 14 -16.33 2.56 6.45
C LEU A 14 -15.29 1.50 6.82
N LEU A 15 -15.41 0.32 6.20
CA LEU A 15 -14.39 -0.71 6.20
C LEU A 15 -13.12 -0.07 5.60
N ALA A 16 -12.32 0.59 6.42
CA ALA A 16 -10.93 0.89 6.10
C ALA A 16 -10.18 -0.44 6.16
N SER A 17 -10.36 -1.27 5.13
CA SER A 17 -9.55 -2.46 4.95
C SER A 17 -8.10 -2.00 4.93
N PRO A 18 -7.23 -2.45 5.85
CA PRO A 18 -5.82 -2.10 5.77
C PRO A 18 -5.32 -2.66 4.44
N SER A 19 -5.03 -1.77 3.49
CA SER A 19 -4.45 -2.19 2.23
C SER A 19 -3.07 -2.76 2.58
N LEU A 20 -2.95 -4.07 2.42
CA LEU A 20 -1.71 -4.78 2.70
C LEU A 20 -0.67 -4.28 1.69
N ALA A 21 0.20 -3.37 2.13
CA ALA A 21 1.28 -2.85 1.30
C ALA A 21 2.35 -3.92 1.10
N ASP A 22 2.94 -3.97 -0.10
CA ASP A 22 4.13 -4.78 -0.32
C ASP A 22 5.33 -4.14 0.39
N ILE A 23 6.33 -4.96 0.72
CA ILE A 23 7.54 -4.53 1.42
C ILE A 23 8.75 -4.75 0.53
N LEU A 24 9.52 -3.69 0.29
CA LEU A 24 10.79 -3.71 -0.44
C LEU A 24 11.95 -3.58 0.54
N TYR A 25 12.80 -4.61 0.60
CA TYR A 25 14.03 -4.60 1.38
C TYR A 25 15.20 -4.22 0.46
N LEU A 26 15.91 -3.16 0.80
CA LEU A 26 17.08 -2.68 0.05
C LEU A 26 18.38 -3.13 0.72
N LYS A 27 19.44 -3.28 -0.06
CA LYS A 27 20.78 -3.70 0.44
C LYS A 27 21.42 -2.73 1.42
N ASN A 28 20.96 -1.48 1.46
CA ASN A 28 21.42 -0.47 2.41
C ASN A 28 20.62 -0.49 3.71
N ASN A 29 20.00 -1.62 4.06
CA ASN A 29 19.15 -1.83 5.24
C ASN A 29 17.92 -0.94 5.31
N LYS A 30 17.54 -0.27 4.20
CA LYS A 30 16.30 0.51 4.13
C LYS A 30 15.12 -0.40 3.76
N ILE A 31 13.98 -0.11 4.36
CA ILE A 31 12.73 -0.83 4.13
C ILE A 31 11.71 0.19 3.63
N LEU A 32 11.06 -0.12 2.51
CA LEU A 32 10.01 0.70 1.94
C LEU A 32 8.71 -0.10 1.85
N ARG A 33 7.59 0.56 2.13
CA ARG A 33 6.26 -0.03 2.09
C ARG A 33 5.43 0.69 1.03
N GLY A 34 4.79 -0.08 0.16
CA GLY A 34 4.00 0.48 -0.93
C GLY A 34 3.63 -0.58 -1.97
N LYS A 35 2.99 -0.14 -3.05
CA LYS A 35 2.65 -1.02 -4.16
C LYS A 35 3.88 -1.22 -5.04
N ILE A 36 4.33 -2.46 -5.22
CA ILE A 36 5.53 -2.76 -6.01
C ILE A 36 5.15 -3.20 -7.42
N GLN A 37 5.83 -2.63 -8.42
CA GLN A 37 5.75 -3.01 -9.82
C GLN A 37 7.15 -3.29 -10.36
N LYS A 38 7.35 -4.48 -10.94
CA LYS A 38 8.59 -4.83 -11.61
C LYS A 38 8.46 -4.60 -13.12
N LYS A 39 9.43 -3.91 -13.71
CA LYS A 39 9.53 -3.71 -15.16
C LYS A 39 10.97 -3.94 -15.60
N GLY A 40 11.25 -5.13 -16.15
CA GLY A 40 12.60 -5.55 -16.52
C GLY A 40 13.54 -5.57 -15.31
N LYS A 41 14.67 -4.83 -15.41
CA LYS A 41 15.69 -4.69 -14.35
C LYS A 41 15.34 -3.61 -13.31
N TRP A 42 14.19 -2.97 -13.43
CA TRP A 42 13.78 -1.87 -12.56
C TRP A 42 12.60 -2.26 -11.67
N ILE A 43 12.63 -1.79 -10.43
CA ILE A 43 11.58 -1.95 -9.44
C ILE A 43 11.04 -0.58 -9.08
N TYR A 44 9.74 -0.42 -9.24
CA TYR A 44 9.01 0.80 -8.93
C TYR A 44 8.19 0.52 -7.68
N ILE A 45 8.32 1.37 -6.66
CA ILE A 45 7.49 1.31 -5.47
C ILE A 45 6.70 2.60 -5.33
N GLN A 46 5.37 2.46 -5.32
CA GLN A 46 4.47 3.58 -5.13
C GLN A 46 4.14 3.71 -3.64
N THR A 47 4.62 4.81 -3.07
CA THR A 47 4.45 5.16 -1.66
C THR A 47 3.51 6.37 -1.53
N LYS A 48 3.15 6.74 -0.30
CA LYS A 48 2.37 7.98 -0.06
C LYS A 48 3.11 9.26 -0.47
N TYR A 49 4.44 9.21 -0.61
CA TYR A 49 5.27 10.33 -1.03
C TYR A 49 5.52 10.36 -2.54
N GLY A 50 4.94 9.41 -3.28
CA GLY A 50 5.15 9.24 -4.72
C GLY A 50 5.86 7.95 -5.08
N THR A 51 6.28 7.87 -6.34
CA THR A 51 6.89 6.67 -6.93
C THR A 51 8.40 6.75 -6.87
N LEU A 52 9.02 5.77 -6.23
CA LEU A 52 10.47 5.60 -6.18
C LEU A 52 10.89 4.51 -7.17
N LYS A 53 12.06 4.68 -7.79
CA LYS A 53 12.64 3.77 -8.77
C LYS A 53 13.95 3.22 -8.24
N PHE A 54 14.09 1.90 -8.23
CA PHE A 54 15.29 1.18 -7.81
C PHE A 54 15.75 0.23 -8.91
N HIS A 55 17.07 0.11 -9.07
CA HIS A 55 17.62 -0.96 -9.90
C HIS A 55 17.57 -2.28 -9.12
N GLN A 56 17.28 -3.40 -9.79
CA GLN A 56 17.15 -4.71 -9.14
C GLN A 56 18.42 -5.10 -8.34
N SER A 57 19.60 -4.63 -8.75
CA SER A 57 20.85 -4.88 -8.01
C SER A 57 20.89 -4.24 -6.61
N GLN A 58 20.06 -3.24 -6.34
CA GLN A 58 19.96 -2.53 -5.05
C GLN A 58 18.95 -3.20 -4.12
N VAL A 59 18.11 -4.09 -4.66
CA VAL A 59 17.05 -4.77 -3.93
C VAL A 59 17.62 -6.06 -3.32
N LEU A 60 17.34 -6.26 -2.05
CA LEU A 60 17.68 -7.47 -1.31
C LEU A 60 16.58 -8.52 -1.50
N SER A 61 15.33 -8.14 -1.20
CA SER A 61 14.17 -9.01 -1.32
C SER A 61 12.88 -8.20 -1.42
N ILE A 62 11.81 -8.85 -1.85
CA ILE A 62 10.47 -8.27 -1.96
C ILE A 62 9.50 -9.22 -1.29
N GLN A 63 8.66 -8.68 -0.42
CA GLN A 63 7.55 -9.40 0.19
C GLN A 63 6.25 -8.83 -0.38
N TYR A 64 5.59 -9.63 -1.22
CA TYR A 64 4.30 -9.27 -1.79
C TYR A 64 3.21 -9.64 -0.81
N SER A 65 2.37 -8.65 -0.51
CA SER A 65 1.21 -8.87 0.36
C SER A 65 -0.07 -9.12 -0.45
N THR A 66 -0.02 -8.86 -1.77
CA THR A 66 -1.09 -9.15 -2.73
C THR A 66 -0.61 -10.17 -3.76
N PRO A 67 -1.43 -11.19 -4.11
CA PRO A 67 -1.07 -12.11 -5.19
C PRO A 67 -0.92 -11.35 -6.51
N GLN A 68 0.25 -11.48 -7.15
CA GLN A 68 0.46 -10.98 -8.50
C GLN A 68 -0.36 -11.85 -9.46
N LYS A 69 -1.32 -11.22 -10.14
CA LYS A 69 -2.21 -11.86 -11.12
C LYS A 69 -1.56 -11.89 -12.49
#